data_AF-A0A2S1LB41-F1
#
_entry.id   AF-A0A2S1LB41-F1
#
_cell.length_a   1.000
_cell.length_b   1.000
_cell.length_c   1.000
_cell.angle_alpha   90.00
_cell.angle_beta   90.00
_cell.angle_gamma   90.00
#
_symmetry.space_group_name_H-M   'P 1'
#
loop_
_entity.id
_entity.type
_entity.pdbx_description
1 polymer ?
#
loop_
_entity_poly.entity_id
_entity_poly.type
_entity_poly.pdbx_seq_one_letter_code
_entity_poly.pdbx_strand_id
1 'polypeptide(L)'
;MASDKNTFDIQQVLFQLGIKPVNLGTSTGIERFSTGELFDSYSPVNGQLIAKVYSTSAADYEQVMLTATTAFETFKTVPAPKRGEMVRLFGDKLRKNKEALGKLVSYEMGKSLQEGYGEVQEMIDICDFAVGLSRQLHGLTMHSERPSHRMYEQYHPLGVVGIISAFNFPVAVWAWNTALAWISGDVCVWKPSEKTPLCGIACQNIIREVIQENDLPEGISCLINGDYKVGEMMSGDVRIPLLSATGSTRMGKIVAQKVAGRLGRSLLELGGNNAIIVTPDADLKMTIIGAVFGAVGTAGQRCTSTRRLIIHESMYDKVKQALVTAYKQLRIGNPLDENNHVGPIIDKESVANYLDTLEKVVAEGGNLVVHGGILEGDGCESGCYVQPAIAEVENHFAIVQKETFAPILYLIKYSGDVTDAIALQNSVAQGLSSAIMTNNLREAELFLSASGSDCGIANVNIGTSGAEIGGAFGGEKETGGGRESGSDAWKVYMRRQTNTINYSTSLPLAQGIKFDLD
;
A
#
# COMPACT_ATOMS: atom_id res chain seq x y z
N MET A 1 40.94 22.28 3.07
CA MET A 1 40.50 21.18 3.96
C MET A 1 39.08 21.51 4.39
N ALA A 2 38.12 21.12 3.55
CA ALA A 2 36.70 21.22 3.87
C ALA A 2 36.34 19.94 4.64
N SER A 3 35.74 20.12 5.80
CA SER A 3 35.32 19.09 6.75
C SER A 3 34.50 17.98 6.09
N ASP A 4 34.82 16.74 6.45
CA ASP A 4 34.08 15.51 6.14
C ASP A 4 32.57 15.72 6.33
N LYS A 5 31.85 15.80 5.21
CA LYS A 5 30.39 15.62 5.20
C LYS A 5 30.14 14.16 5.47
N ASN A 6 29.83 13.83 6.73
CA ASN A 6 29.13 12.66 7.23
C ASN A 6 28.69 11.67 6.12
N THR A 7 29.61 10.82 5.64
CA THR A 7 29.29 9.83 4.61
C THR A 7 28.38 8.79 5.21
N PHE A 8 27.13 8.76 4.76
CA PHE A 8 26.17 7.71 5.08
C PHE A 8 26.81 6.34 4.84
N ASP A 9 26.97 5.56 5.91
CA ASP A 9 27.48 4.19 5.81
C ASP A 9 26.30 3.21 5.77
N ILE A 10 25.91 2.85 4.55
CA ILE A 10 24.89 1.82 4.32
C ILE A 10 25.29 0.48 4.95
N GLN A 11 26.59 0.15 5.04
CA GLN A 11 27.02 -1.15 5.57
C GLN A 11 26.67 -1.32 7.05
N GLN A 12 26.76 -0.24 7.83
CA GLN A 12 26.32 -0.25 9.23
C GLN A 12 24.81 -0.51 9.34
N VAL A 13 24.01 0.12 8.47
CA VAL A 13 22.55 -0.07 8.43
C VAL A 13 22.20 -1.52 8.06
N LEU A 14 22.85 -2.06 7.01
CA LEU A 14 22.64 -3.45 6.58
C LEU A 14 23.02 -4.44 7.68
N PHE A 15 24.16 -4.22 8.35
CA PHE A 15 24.60 -5.05 9.47
C PHE A 15 23.60 -5.04 10.62
N GLN A 16 23.10 -3.87 11.02
CA GLN A 16 22.11 -3.73 12.09
C GLN A 16 20.81 -4.49 11.76
N LEU A 17 20.37 -4.45 10.50
CA LEU A 17 19.16 -5.13 10.04
C LEU A 17 19.39 -6.63 9.71
N GLY A 18 20.60 -7.15 9.95
CA GLY A 18 20.95 -8.54 9.70
C GLY A 18 21.00 -8.91 8.21
N ILE A 19 21.19 -7.93 7.33
CA ILE A 19 21.35 -8.12 5.89
C ILE A 19 22.82 -8.48 5.59
N LYS A 20 23.00 -9.51 4.78
CA LYS A 20 24.30 -10.03 4.33
C LYS A 20 24.55 -9.64 2.87
N PRO A 21 25.78 -9.77 2.35
CA PRO A 21 26.04 -9.60 0.91
C PRO A 21 25.26 -10.58 0.02
N VAL A 22 24.97 -11.78 0.54
CA VAL A 22 24.10 -12.79 -0.08
C VAL A 22 23.10 -13.28 0.96
N ASN A 23 21.81 -13.13 0.67
CA ASN A 23 20.72 -13.44 1.58
C ASN A 23 19.89 -14.62 1.08
N LEU A 24 19.41 -15.43 2.01
CA LEU A 24 18.36 -16.40 1.75
C LEU A 24 17.03 -15.63 1.70
N GLY A 25 16.32 -15.73 0.58
CA GLY A 25 15.05 -15.02 0.38
C GLY A 25 13.82 -15.78 0.83
N THR A 26 13.97 -16.98 1.42
CA THR A 26 12.85 -17.76 1.97
C THR A 26 13.02 -17.97 3.47
N SER A 27 11.92 -17.77 4.21
CA SER A 27 11.86 -17.89 5.67
C SER A 27 10.50 -18.39 6.12
N THR A 28 10.47 -19.22 7.15
CA THR A 28 9.23 -19.63 7.83
C THR A 28 9.02 -18.95 9.18
N GLY A 29 9.87 -17.99 9.54
CA GLY A 29 9.85 -17.31 10.84
C GLY A 29 11.25 -17.26 11.40
N ILE A 30 11.67 -18.40 11.94
CA ILE A 30 12.96 -18.68 12.56
C ILE A 30 13.91 -19.30 11.53
N GLU A 31 13.45 -20.28 10.76
CA GLU A 31 14.25 -21.00 9.77
C GLU A 31 14.34 -20.22 8.46
N ARG A 32 15.52 -20.28 7.85
CA ARG A 32 15.85 -19.59 6.59
C ARG A 32 16.55 -20.55 5.66
N PHE A 33 16.06 -20.66 4.44
CA PHE A 33 16.54 -21.55 3.39
C PHE A 33 16.24 -20.92 2.04
N SER A 34 16.91 -21.33 0.96
CA SER A 34 16.53 -20.99 -0.43
C SER A 34 17.35 -21.84 -1.39
N THR A 35 16.70 -22.34 -2.42
CA THR A 35 17.29 -23.16 -3.48
C THR A 35 17.00 -22.62 -4.88
N GLY A 36 16.33 -21.47 -4.98
CA GLY A 36 16.07 -20.79 -6.26
C GLY A 36 17.28 -20.05 -6.82
N GLU A 37 17.05 -19.29 -7.89
CA GLU A 37 18.08 -18.49 -8.54
C GLU A 37 18.42 -17.23 -7.75
N LEU A 38 19.66 -16.78 -7.87
CA LEU A 38 20.15 -15.56 -7.24
C LEU A 38 19.82 -14.34 -8.10
N PHE A 39 19.27 -13.29 -7.49
CA PHE A 39 19.05 -12.00 -8.14
C PHE A 39 19.64 -10.85 -7.31
N ASP A 40 19.84 -9.72 -7.96
CA ASP A 40 20.55 -8.57 -7.42
C ASP A 40 19.57 -7.47 -6.99
N SER A 41 19.79 -6.86 -5.82
CA SER A 41 19.10 -5.63 -5.40
C SER A 41 20.03 -4.43 -5.60
N TYR A 42 19.62 -3.49 -6.44
CA TYR A 42 20.38 -2.28 -6.76
C TYR A 42 19.70 -1.06 -6.14
N SER A 43 20.49 -0.10 -5.67
CA SER A 43 19.95 1.18 -5.19
C SER A 43 19.66 2.13 -6.36
N PRO A 44 18.45 2.70 -6.47
CA PRO A 44 18.19 3.78 -7.43
C PRO A 44 18.92 5.07 -7.10
N VAL A 45 19.47 5.20 -5.89
CA VAL A 45 20.18 6.41 -5.42
C VAL A 45 21.51 6.58 -6.12
N ASN A 46 22.25 5.49 -6.35
CA ASN A 46 23.60 5.58 -6.92
C ASN A 46 23.92 4.44 -7.90
N GLY A 47 22.96 3.57 -8.20
CA GLY A 47 23.12 2.44 -9.12
C GLY A 47 24.00 1.31 -8.57
N GLN A 48 24.42 1.37 -7.30
CA GLN A 48 25.29 0.35 -6.71
C GLN A 48 24.47 -0.88 -6.30
N LEU A 49 25.11 -2.05 -6.43
CA LEU A 49 24.60 -3.29 -5.86
C LEU A 49 24.59 -3.18 -4.33
N ILE A 50 23.44 -3.38 -3.72
CA ILE A 50 23.29 -3.39 -2.26
C ILE A 50 23.66 -4.77 -1.72
N ALA A 51 22.96 -5.80 -2.19
CA ALA A 51 23.19 -7.21 -1.87
C ALA A 51 22.48 -8.12 -2.88
N LYS A 52 22.74 -9.43 -2.79
CA LYS A 52 22.07 -10.46 -3.59
C LYS A 52 21.07 -11.25 -2.74
N VAL A 53 20.02 -11.76 -3.36
CA VAL A 53 18.95 -12.53 -2.71
C VAL A 53 18.65 -13.78 -3.52
N TYR A 54 18.60 -14.94 -2.86
CA TYR A 54 18.08 -16.15 -3.49
C TYR A 54 16.56 -16.08 -3.58
N SER A 55 16.01 -16.37 -4.75
CA SER A 55 14.58 -16.56 -4.92
C SER A 55 14.09 -17.87 -4.30
N THR A 56 12.79 -17.93 -4.06
CA THR A 56 12.07 -19.10 -3.55
C THR A 56 11.80 -20.06 -4.71
N SER A 57 12.31 -21.29 -4.61
CA SER A 57 11.95 -22.35 -5.55
C SER A 57 10.55 -22.91 -5.25
N ALA A 58 9.97 -23.70 -6.16
CA ALA A 58 8.70 -24.37 -5.92
C ALA A 58 8.76 -25.34 -4.71
N ALA A 59 9.91 -25.99 -4.49
CA ALA A 59 10.12 -26.88 -3.35
C ALA A 59 10.19 -26.09 -2.04
N ASP A 60 10.91 -24.96 -2.04
CA ASP A 60 10.98 -24.07 -0.87
C ASP A 60 9.58 -23.50 -0.54
N TYR A 61 8.82 -23.10 -1.56
CA TYR A 61 7.45 -22.61 -1.40
C TYR A 61 6.54 -23.67 -0.75
N GLU A 62 6.63 -24.92 -1.19
CA GLU A 62 5.85 -26.00 -0.59
C GLU A 62 6.19 -26.21 0.89
N GLN A 63 7.49 -26.16 1.23
CA GLN A 63 7.92 -26.22 2.63
C GLN A 63 7.36 -25.06 3.45
N VAL A 64 7.38 -23.83 2.92
CA VAL A 64 6.77 -22.66 3.57
C VAL A 64 5.28 -22.88 3.82
N MET A 65 4.55 -23.36 2.82
CA MET A 65 3.10 -23.56 2.94
C MET A 65 2.75 -24.66 3.93
N LEU A 66 3.52 -25.76 3.99
CA LEU A 66 3.34 -26.81 5.01
C LEU A 66 3.56 -26.27 6.42
N THR A 67 4.61 -25.47 6.62
CA THR A 67 4.92 -24.89 7.93
C THR A 67 3.88 -23.85 8.36
N ALA A 68 3.47 -22.94 7.47
CA ALA A 68 2.43 -21.94 7.75
C ALA A 68 1.10 -22.60 8.09
N THR A 69 0.64 -23.57 7.28
CA THR A 69 -0.63 -24.28 7.54
C THR A 69 -0.61 -25.06 8.85
N THR A 70 0.54 -25.64 9.22
CA THR A 70 0.72 -26.31 10.52
C THR A 70 0.67 -25.32 11.68
N ALA A 71 1.34 -24.16 11.57
CA ALA A 71 1.28 -23.11 12.59
C ALA A 71 -0.15 -22.62 12.82
N PHE A 72 -0.91 -22.41 11.73
CA PHE A 72 -2.29 -21.94 11.81
C PHE A 72 -3.17 -22.80 12.72
N GLU A 73 -3.00 -24.13 12.69
CA GLU A 73 -3.79 -25.05 13.51
C GLU A 73 -3.69 -24.77 15.01
N THR A 74 -2.53 -24.32 15.47
CA THR A 74 -2.31 -23.91 16.87
C THR A 74 -2.63 -22.43 17.08
N PHE A 75 -2.13 -21.56 16.21
CA PHE A 75 -2.21 -20.11 16.34
C PHE A 75 -3.66 -19.58 16.36
N LYS A 76 -4.55 -20.19 15.58
CA LYS A 76 -5.98 -19.82 15.52
C LYS A 76 -6.69 -19.92 16.86
N THR A 77 -6.21 -20.77 17.77
CA THR A 77 -6.78 -20.98 19.11
C THR A 77 -6.17 -20.11 20.20
N VAL A 78 -5.04 -19.45 19.93
CA VAL A 78 -4.43 -18.48 20.85
C VAL A 78 -5.39 -17.30 21.01
N PRO A 79 -5.82 -16.90 22.22
CA PRO A 79 -6.75 -15.80 22.41
C PRO A 79 -6.30 -14.51 21.72
N ALA A 80 -7.22 -13.81 21.03
CA ALA A 80 -6.90 -12.59 20.27
C ALA A 80 -6.08 -11.55 21.08
N PRO A 81 -6.37 -11.26 22.36
CA PRO A 81 -5.54 -10.34 23.14
C PRO A 81 -4.09 -10.79 23.35
N LYS A 82 -3.82 -12.10 23.38
CA LYS A 82 -2.44 -12.63 23.44
C LYS A 82 -1.74 -12.51 22.08
N ARG A 83 -2.48 -12.65 20.98
CA ARG A 83 -1.96 -12.34 19.64
C ARG A 83 -1.66 -10.84 19.51
N GLY A 84 -2.50 -9.99 20.10
CA GLY A 84 -2.23 -8.56 20.25
C GLY A 84 -0.91 -8.26 20.97
N GLU A 85 -0.57 -9.02 22.03
CA GLU A 85 0.72 -8.85 22.71
C GLU A 85 1.93 -9.14 21.81
N MET A 86 1.85 -10.17 20.95
CA MET A 86 2.88 -10.42 19.92
C MET A 86 3.04 -9.20 19.00
N VAL A 87 1.93 -8.63 18.52
CA VAL A 87 1.95 -7.44 17.65
C VAL A 87 2.52 -6.22 18.38
N ARG A 88 2.22 -6.05 19.67
CA ARG A 88 2.79 -5.00 20.52
C ARG A 88 4.32 -5.10 20.60
N LEU A 89 4.84 -6.30 20.86
CA LEU A 89 6.27 -6.57 20.93
C LEU A 89 6.96 -6.34 19.58
N PHE A 90 6.29 -6.66 18.48
CA PHE A 90 6.76 -6.33 17.15
C PHE A 90 6.85 -4.82 16.93
N GLY A 91 5.83 -4.05 17.33
CA GLY A 91 5.87 -2.58 17.34
C GLY A 91 7.06 -2.02 18.12
N ASP A 92 7.40 -2.61 19.28
CA ASP A 92 8.58 -2.20 20.06
C ASP A 92 9.91 -2.49 19.36
N LYS A 93 10.01 -3.63 18.67
CA LYS A 93 11.20 -3.96 17.87
C LYS A 93 11.33 -3.05 16.66
N LEU A 94 10.22 -2.65 16.04
CA LEU A 94 10.20 -1.62 14.99
C LEU A 94 10.66 -0.27 15.52
N ARG A 95 10.18 0.18 16.69
CA ARG A 95 10.66 1.44 17.32
C ARG A 95 12.17 1.47 17.49
N LYS A 96 12.76 0.36 17.96
CA LYS A 96 14.23 0.23 18.12
C LYS A 96 14.99 0.28 16.79
N ASN A 97 14.37 -0.18 15.70
CA ASN A 97 14.99 -0.27 14.38
C ASN A 97 14.50 0.80 13.39
N LYS A 98 13.69 1.77 13.84
CA LYS A 98 13.04 2.77 12.98
C LYS A 98 14.02 3.51 12.09
N GLU A 99 15.13 3.95 12.68
CA GLU A 99 16.14 4.72 11.95
C GLU A 99 16.83 3.87 10.87
N ALA A 100 17.29 2.66 11.23
CA ALA A 100 17.97 1.77 10.29
C ALA A 100 17.02 1.33 9.16
N LEU A 101 15.80 0.91 9.50
CA LEU A 101 14.83 0.45 8.51
C LEU A 101 14.39 1.60 7.59
N GLY A 102 14.13 2.81 8.12
CA GLY A 102 13.77 3.96 7.30
C GLY A 102 14.88 4.38 6.35
N LYS A 103 16.15 4.35 6.79
CA LYS A 103 17.32 4.56 5.93
C LYS A 103 17.42 3.51 4.82
N LEU A 104 17.19 2.23 5.13
CA LEU A 104 17.15 1.17 4.13
C LEU A 104 16.03 1.40 3.11
N VAL A 105 14.83 1.75 3.57
CA VAL A 105 13.70 2.09 2.68
C VAL A 105 14.09 3.22 1.73
N SER A 106 14.65 4.31 2.24
CA SER A 106 15.08 5.44 1.41
C SER A 106 16.18 5.06 0.42
N TYR A 107 17.09 4.15 0.80
CA TYR A 107 18.21 3.77 -0.05
C TYR A 107 17.86 2.70 -1.10
N GLU A 108 17.07 1.68 -0.75
CA GLU A 108 16.66 0.61 -1.67
C GLU A 108 15.48 1.04 -2.56
N MET A 109 14.50 1.80 -2.04
CA MET A 109 13.34 2.26 -2.81
C MET A 109 13.55 3.63 -3.47
N GLY A 110 14.27 4.55 -2.82
CA GLY A 110 14.57 5.89 -3.37
C GLY A 110 13.73 7.04 -2.80
N LYS A 111 12.81 6.80 -1.85
CA LYS A 111 12.02 7.87 -1.21
C LYS A 111 12.84 8.70 -0.22
N SER A 112 12.44 9.94 0.04
CA SER A 112 13.14 10.82 1.00
C SER A 112 13.26 10.20 2.39
N LEU A 113 14.28 10.60 3.13
CA LEU A 113 14.57 10.04 4.46
C LEU A 113 13.39 10.19 5.43
N GLN A 114 12.72 11.35 5.41
CA GLN A 114 11.55 11.59 6.25
C GLN A 114 10.38 10.68 5.87
N GLU A 115 10.19 10.38 4.59
CA GLU A 115 9.18 9.40 4.16
C GLU A 115 9.57 7.98 4.53
N GLY A 116 10.86 7.62 4.49
CA GLY A 116 11.35 6.33 4.99
C GLY A 116 11.07 6.16 6.48
N TYR A 117 11.34 7.18 7.29
CA TYR A 117 10.98 7.17 8.72
C TYR A 117 9.47 7.20 8.95
N GLY A 118 8.73 7.93 8.13
CA GLY A 118 7.27 8.00 8.17
C GLY A 118 6.64 6.63 7.90
N GLU A 119 7.13 5.91 6.89
CA GLU A 119 6.62 4.59 6.57
C GLU A 119 6.82 3.60 7.72
N VAL A 120 8.00 3.60 8.36
CA VAL A 120 8.22 2.75 9.54
C VAL A 120 7.38 3.20 10.73
N GLN A 121 7.09 4.50 10.85
CA GLN A 121 6.16 4.99 11.86
C GLN A 121 4.75 4.46 11.63
N GLU A 122 4.26 4.41 10.39
CA GLU A 122 2.96 3.82 10.09
C GLU A 122 2.88 2.34 10.47
N MET A 123 3.98 1.59 10.32
CA MET A 123 4.06 0.20 10.82
C MET A 123 3.93 0.12 12.35
N ILE A 124 4.54 1.06 13.06
CA ILE A 124 4.48 1.13 14.53
C ILE A 124 3.06 1.48 14.97
N ASP A 125 2.44 2.46 14.31
CA ASP A 125 1.11 2.96 14.68
C ASP A 125 0.01 1.92 14.39
N ILE A 126 0.11 1.17 13.28
CA ILE A 126 -0.83 0.07 13.03
C ILE A 126 -0.67 -1.07 14.04
N CYS A 127 0.54 -1.31 14.55
CA CYS A 127 0.73 -2.30 15.62
C CYS A 127 -0.05 -1.88 16.87
N ASP A 128 0.06 -0.62 17.29
CA ASP A 128 -0.67 -0.11 18.46
C ASP A 128 -2.19 -0.13 18.24
N PHE A 129 -2.65 0.24 17.04
CA PHE A 129 -4.06 0.14 16.67
C PHE A 129 -4.56 -1.31 16.74
N ALA A 130 -3.81 -2.26 16.18
CA ALA A 130 -4.14 -3.68 16.21
C ALA A 130 -4.15 -4.26 17.63
N VAL A 131 -3.31 -3.78 18.54
CA VAL A 131 -3.35 -4.16 19.97
C VAL A 131 -4.72 -3.82 20.57
N GLY A 132 -5.23 -2.62 20.32
CA GLY A 132 -6.58 -2.23 20.73
C GLY A 132 -7.65 -3.11 20.09
N LEU A 133 -7.57 -3.29 18.77
CA LEU A 133 -8.53 -4.06 17.98
C LEU A 133 -8.58 -5.54 18.36
N SER A 134 -7.47 -6.12 18.85
CA SER A 134 -7.40 -7.51 19.33
C SER A 134 -8.35 -7.83 20.50
N ARG A 135 -8.86 -6.78 21.18
CA ARG A 135 -9.87 -6.88 22.25
C ARG A 135 -11.29 -6.57 21.76
N GLN A 136 -11.42 -6.15 20.51
CA GLN A 136 -12.66 -5.76 19.90
C GLN A 136 -13.16 -6.92 19.03
N LEU A 137 -12.64 -7.10 17.79
CA LEU A 137 -13.03 -8.14 16.82
C LEU A 137 -14.50 -8.60 16.98
N HIS A 138 -15.41 -7.63 17.09
CA HIS A 138 -16.74 -7.87 17.64
C HIS A 138 -17.65 -8.52 16.59
N GLY A 139 -18.47 -9.47 17.07
CA GLY A 139 -19.67 -9.92 16.37
C GLY A 139 -20.90 -9.08 16.73
N LEU A 140 -22.09 -9.65 16.54
CA LEU A 140 -23.36 -9.03 16.90
C LEU A 140 -24.25 -10.03 17.63
N THR A 141 -24.87 -9.66 18.74
CA THR A 141 -25.98 -10.43 19.33
C THR A 141 -27.30 -9.87 18.86
N MET A 142 -28.23 -10.72 18.42
CA MET A 142 -29.52 -10.30 17.88
C MET A 142 -30.67 -11.17 18.42
N HIS A 143 -31.88 -10.62 18.46
CA HIS A 143 -33.05 -11.35 18.94
C HIS A 143 -33.53 -12.33 17.88
N SER A 144 -33.66 -13.60 18.28
CA SER A 144 -34.32 -14.63 17.47
C SER A 144 -35.83 -14.41 17.48
N GLU A 145 -36.49 -14.58 16.32
CA GLU A 145 -37.95 -14.65 16.22
C GLU A 145 -38.54 -15.92 16.87
N ARG A 146 -37.70 -16.95 17.07
CA ARG A 146 -38.09 -18.23 17.67
C ARG A 146 -37.99 -18.17 19.19
N PRO A 147 -39.01 -18.61 19.95
CA PRO A 147 -38.91 -18.78 21.39
C PRO A 147 -37.75 -19.71 21.77
N SER A 148 -37.11 -19.46 22.90
CA SER A 148 -36.02 -20.29 23.43
C SER A 148 -34.82 -20.48 22.48
N HIS A 149 -34.54 -19.48 21.65
CA HIS A 149 -33.38 -19.45 20.76
C HIS A 149 -32.53 -18.20 20.98
N ARG A 150 -31.21 -18.37 20.96
CA ARG A 150 -30.24 -17.27 20.92
C ARG A 150 -29.64 -17.18 19.52
N MET A 151 -29.62 -15.98 18.95
CA MET A 151 -29.01 -15.72 17.64
C MET A 151 -27.87 -14.71 17.78
N TYR A 152 -26.75 -14.97 17.10
CA TYR A 152 -25.62 -14.04 17.07
C TYR A 152 -24.73 -14.30 15.85
N GLU A 153 -23.94 -13.29 15.50
CA GLU A 153 -22.82 -13.39 14.57
C GLU A 153 -21.50 -13.44 15.34
N GLN A 154 -20.56 -14.22 14.84
CA GLN A 154 -19.19 -14.27 15.32
C GLN A 154 -18.20 -14.32 14.15
N TYR A 155 -16.95 -13.99 14.41
CA TYR A 155 -15.87 -14.02 13.43
C TYR A 155 -14.80 -15.02 13.86
N HIS A 156 -14.31 -15.80 12.90
CA HIS A 156 -13.24 -16.78 13.10
C HIS A 156 -12.06 -16.50 12.18
N PRO A 157 -10.83 -16.87 12.58
CA PRO A 157 -9.67 -16.85 11.71
C PRO A 157 -9.96 -17.57 10.38
N LEU A 158 -9.36 -17.06 9.31
CA LEU A 158 -9.57 -17.55 7.95
C LEU A 158 -8.55 -18.63 7.57
N GLY A 159 -7.26 -18.46 7.87
CA GLY A 159 -6.21 -19.40 7.51
C GLY A 159 -4.86 -18.76 7.25
N VAL A 160 -4.22 -19.17 6.16
CA VAL A 160 -3.01 -18.50 5.63
C VAL A 160 -3.45 -17.27 4.82
N VAL A 161 -2.96 -16.10 5.22
CA VAL A 161 -3.11 -14.86 4.45
C VAL A 161 -1.87 -14.69 3.60
N GLY A 162 -2.05 -14.77 2.29
CA GLY A 162 -1.01 -14.43 1.32
C GLY A 162 -0.95 -12.91 1.15
N ILE A 163 0.24 -12.33 1.13
CA ILE A 163 0.46 -10.90 0.94
C ILE A 163 1.45 -10.71 -0.21
N ILE A 164 1.06 -9.99 -1.26
CA ILE A 164 1.94 -9.55 -2.34
C ILE A 164 2.00 -8.02 -2.26
N SER A 165 3.18 -7.45 -1.99
CA SER A 165 3.34 -6.00 -1.86
C SER A 165 4.13 -5.37 -3.01
N ALA A 166 3.86 -4.09 -3.27
CA ALA A 166 4.57 -3.30 -4.27
C ALA A 166 5.89 -2.73 -3.73
N PHE A 167 6.72 -2.19 -4.63
CA PHE A 167 8.04 -1.65 -4.27
C PHE A 167 7.97 -0.33 -3.50
N ASN A 168 6.90 0.45 -3.69
CA ASN A 168 6.88 1.86 -3.32
C ASN A 168 6.56 2.13 -1.85
N PHE A 169 5.86 1.20 -1.19
CA PHE A 169 5.71 1.13 0.26
C PHE A 169 6.13 -0.28 0.70
N PRO A 170 7.44 -0.56 0.67
CA PRO A 170 7.96 -1.91 0.81
C PRO A 170 7.79 -2.50 2.20
N VAL A 171 7.41 -1.69 3.22
CA VAL A 171 7.26 -2.16 4.60
C VAL A 171 5.89 -1.85 5.21
N ALA A 172 5.26 -0.71 4.89
CA ALA A 172 3.97 -0.33 5.49
C ALA A 172 2.81 -1.22 5.04
N VAL A 173 2.67 -1.50 3.74
CA VAL A 173 1.58 -2.33 3.20
C VAL A 173 1.57 -3.72 3.85
N TRP A 174 2.75 -4.33 3.99
CA TRP A 174 2.87 -5.60 4.70
C TRP A 174 2.47 -5.46 6.17
N ALA A 175 2.92 -4.41 6.86
CA ALA A 175 2.58 -4.18 8.26
C ALA A 175 1.06 -3.99 8.47
N TRP A 176 0.39 -3.25 7.58
CA TRP A 176 -1.06 -3.05 7.62
C TRP A 176 -1.83 -4.37 7.52
N ASN A 177 -1.42 -5.24 6.59
CA ASN A 177 -2.03 -6.55 6.42
C ASN A 177 -1.71 -7.48 7.58
N THR A 178 -0.42 -7.63 7.91
CA THR A 178 0.05 -8.65 8.83
C THR A 178 -0.38 -8.38 10.27
N ALA A 179 -0.43 -7.10 10.69
CA ALA A 179 -0.88 -6.74 12.03
C ALA A 179 -2.34 -7.16 12.25
N LEU A 180 -3.23 -6.89 11.27
CA LEU A 180 -4.64 -7.26 11.32
C LEU A 180 -4.85 -8.78 11.16
N ALA A 181 -4.12 -9.43 10.26
CA ALA A 181 -4.16 -10.87 10.07
C ALA A 181 -3.73 -11.62 11.35
N TRP A 182 -2.62 -11.24 11.97
CA TRP A 182 -2.14 -11.88 13.20
C TRP A 182 -3.11 -11.72 14.36
N ILE A 183 -3.66 -10.52 14.61
CA ILE A 183 -4.67 -10.37 15.67
C ILE A 183 -5.96 -11.13 15.35
N SER A 184 -6.28 -11.30 14.06
CA SER A 184 -7.42 -12.10 13.57
C SER A 184 -7.19 -13.61 13.74
N GLY A 185 -5.96 -14.04 14.02
CA GLY A 185 -5.58 -15.44 14.26
C GLY A 185 -5.09 -16.17 13.02
N ASP A 186 -4.80 -15.44 11.96
CA ASP A 186 -4.22 -15.94 10.73
C ASP A 186 -2.69 -15.98 10.80
N VAL A 187 -2.08 -16.71 9.88
CA VAL A 187 -0.64 -16.70 9.64
C VAL A 187 -0.35 -16.09 8.27
N CYS A 188 0.83 -15.50 8.09
CA CYS A 188 1.12 -14.71 6.90
C CYS A 188 2.21 -15.35 6.05
N VAL A 189 2.03 -15.36 4.73
CA VAL A 189 3.07 -15.66 3.74
C VAL A 189 3.24 -14.45 2.84
N TRP A 190 4.37 -13.78 2.93
CA TRP A 190 4.63 -12.52 2.24
C TRP A 190 5.60 -12.67 1.07
N LYS A 191 5.19 -12.16 -0.10
CA LYS A 191 6.05 -11.91 -1.27
C LYS A 191 6.26 -10.40 -1.47
N PRO A 192 7.37 -9.81 -0.99
CA PRO A 192 7.70 -8.42 -1.29
C PRO A 192 8.01 -8.24 -2.78
N SER A 193 8.04 -7.00 -3.25
CA SER A 193 8.53 -6.70 -4.59
C SER A 193 9.99 -7.12 -4.74
N GLU A 194 10.32 -7.71 -5.88
CA GLU A 194 11.69 -8.05 -6.28
C GLU A 194 12.59 -6.81 -6.44
N LYS A 195 12.03 -5.60 -6.47
CA LYS A 195 12.79 -4.33 -6.48
C LYS A 195 13.23 -3.88 -5.09
N THR A 196 12.60 -4.39 -4.03
CA THR A 196 12.88 -4.02 -2.63
C THR A 196 12.96 -5.24 -1.68
N PRO A 197 13.69 -6.31 -2.07
CA PRO A 197 13.70 -7.56 -1.31
C PRO A 197 14.38 -7.42 0.06
N LEU A 198 15.33 -6.49 0.22
CA LEU A 198 16.09 -6.33 1.46
C LEU A 198 15.25 -5.67 2.55
N CYS A 199 14.35 -4.75 2.19
CA CYS A 199 13.30 -4.25 3.10
C CYS A 199 12.47 -5.40 3.67
N GLY A 200 12.08 -6.37 2.82
CA GLY A 200 11.33 -7.55 3.25
C GLY A 200 12.11 -8.47 4.19
N ILE A 201 13.38 -8.71 3.87
CA ILE A 201 14.28 -9.50 4.73
C ILE A 201 14.51 -8.80 6.08
N ALA A 202 14.69 -7.47 6.09
CA ALA A 202 14.86 -6.70 7.32
C ALA A 202 13.62 -6.81 8.23
N CYS A 203 12.43 -6.61 7.68
CA CYS A 203 11.16 -6.81 8.41
C CYS A 203 11.04 -8.22 8.98
N GLN A 204 11.38 -9.24 8.18
CA GLN A 204 11.36 -10.64 8.62
C GLN A 204 12.37 -10.92 9.73
N ASN A 205 13.57 -10.32 9.69
CA ASN A 205 14.56 -10.43 10.76
C ASN A 205 14.06 -9.78 12.07
N ILE A 206 13.36 -8.65 11.99
CA ILE A 206 12.82 -7.95 13.16
C ILE A 206 11.72 -8.79 13.86
N ILE A 207 10.75 -9.33 13.11
CA ILE A 207 9.69 -10.18 13.69
C ILE A 207 10.24 -11.52 14.21
N ARG A 208 11.29 -12.06 13.58
CA ARG A 208 11.97 -13.27 14.03
C ARG A 208 12.46 -13.17 15.47
N GLU A 209 12.99 -12.01 15.89
CA GLU A 209 13.39 -11.80 17.30
C GLU A 209 12.21 -11.96 18.25
N VAL A 210 11.04 -11.44 17.91
CA VAL A 210 9.82 -11.59 18.73
C VAL A 210 9.39 -13.05 18.81
N ILE A 211 9.42 -13.77 17.69
CA ILE A 211 9.06 -15.19 17.64
C ILE A 211 10.00 -16.02 18.53
N GLN A 212 11.32 -15.79 18.45
CA GLN A 212 12.32 -16.51 19.23
C GLN A 212 12.27 -16.18 20.72
N GLU A 213 12.16 -14.89 21.08
CA GLU A 213 12.16 -14.44 22.48
C GLU A 213 10.91 -14.88 23.26
N ASN A 214 9.83 -15.23 22.55
CA ASN A 214 8.52 -15.57 23.14
C ASN A 214 8.06 -17.00 22.84
N ASP A 215 8.94 -17.85 22.30
CA ASP A 215 8.67 -19.26 21.97
C ASP A 215 7.37 -19.44 21.16
N LEU A 216 7.19 -18.58 20.15
CA LEU A 216 6.00 -18.60 19.30
C LEU A 216 6.15 -19.64 18.18
N PRO A 217 5.05 -20.28 17.72
CA PRO A 217 5.09 -21.26 16.65
C PRO A 217 5.80 -20.79 15.37
N GLU A 218 6.67 -21.64 14.83
CA GLU A 218 7.24 -21.45 13.50
C GLU A 218 6.15 -21.50 12.42
N GLY A 219 6.16 -20.55 11.50
CA GLY A 219 5.17 -20.44 10.42
C GLY A 219 4.20 -19.27 10.55
N ILE A 220 4.20 -18.53 11.66
CA ILE A 220 3.31 -17.36 11.84
C ILE A 220 3.62 -16.22 10.85
N SER A 221 4.90 -16.01 10.57
CA SER A 221 5.39 -15.00 9.62
C SER A 221 6.38 -15.65 8.66
N CYS A 222 5.93 -15.89 7.43
CA CYS A 222 6.75 -16.45 6.37
C CYS A 222 7.07 -15.40 5.29
N LEU A 223 8.25 -15.53 4.68
CA LEU A 223 8.73 -14.69 3.59
C LEU A 223 9.13 -15.57 2.41
N ILE A 224 8.71 -15.19 1.21
CA ILE A 224 9.14 -15.78 -0.05
C ILE A 224 9.58 -14.66 -1.00
N ASN A 225 10.70 -14.82 -1.71
CA ASN A 225 11.22 -13.78 -2.61
C ASN A 225 11.30 -14.29 -4.05
N GLY A 226 11.14 -13.39 -5.02
CA GLY A 226 11.28 -13.70 -6.44
C GLY A 226 10.35 -12.85 -7.28
N ASP A 227 10.34 -13.07 -8.59
CA ASP A 227 9.56 -12.30 -9.55
C ASP A 227 8.06 -12.68 -9.54
N TYR A 228 7.35 -12.39 -10.63
CA TYR A 228 5.94 -12.73 -10.79
C TYR A 228 5.66 -14.24 -10.71
N LYS A 229 6.62 -15.12 -11.05
CA LYS A 229 6.42 -16.58 -11.02
C LYS A 229 6.18 -17.09 -9.60
N VAL A 230 6.86 -16.48 -8.62
CA VAL A 230 6.61 -16.77 -7.19
C VAL A 230 5.23 -16.29 -6.76
N GLY A 231 4.80 -15.11 -7.24
CA GLY A 231 3.43 -14.63 -7.03
C GLY A 231 2.36 -15.53 -7.67
N GLU A 232 2.66 -16.15 -8.81
CA GLU A 232 1.74 -17.09 -9.47
C GLU A 232 1.48 -18.33 -8.61
N MET A 233 2.50 -18.84 -7.92
CA MET A 233 2.35 -19.95 -6.96
C MET A 233 1.30 -19.61 -5.90
N MET A 234 1.34 -18.41 -5.32
CA MET A 234 0.35 -17.96 -4.32
C MET A 234 -1.06 -17.79 -4.89
N SER A 235 -1.19 -17.19 -6.07
CA SER A 235 -2.50 -16.88 -6.66
C SER A 235 -3.33 -18.14 -6.96
N GLY A 236 -2.67 -19.25 -7.31
CA GLY A 236 -3.30 -20.54 -7.60
C GLY A 236 -3.48 -21.47 -6.39
N ASP A 237 -2.88 -21.16 -5.24
CA ASP A 237 -2.87 -22.09 -4.09
C ASP A 237 -4.18 -22.05 -3.29
N VAL A 238 -4.88 -23.18 -3.25
CA VAL A 238 -6.14 -23.35 -2.51
C VAL A 238 -5.99 -23.28 -0.99
N ARG A 239 -4.77 -23.43 -0.47
CA ARG A 239 -4.46 -23.30 0.97
C ARG A 239 -4.45 -21.84 1.44
N ILE A 240 -4.45 -20.87 0.51
CA ILE A 240 -4.50 -19.44 0.80
C ILE A 240 -5.94 -18.94 0.63
N PRO A 241 -6.78 -18.92 1.67
CA PRO A 241 -8.16 -18.45 1.57
C PRO A 241 -8.29 -16.95 1.32
N LEU A 242 -7.30 -16.14 1.70
CA LEU A 242 -7.21 -14.71 1.39
C LEU A 242 -5.84 -14.39 0.77
N LEU A 243 -5.85 -13.78 -0.41
CA LEU A 243 -4.69 -13.16 -1.01
C LEU A 243 -4.87 -11.64 -1.08
N SER A 244 -4.10 -10.93 -0.27
CA SER A 244 -3.95 -9.48 -0.37
C SER A 244 -2.87 -9.16 -1.41
N ALA A 245 -3.22 -8.34 -2.40
CA ALA A 245 -2.32 -8.00 -3.49
C ALA A 245 -2.35 -6.50 -3.77
N THR A 246 -1.20 -5.87 -3.58
CA THR A 246 -0.96 -4.46 -3.85
C THR A 246 -0.03 -4.31 -5.05
N GLY A 247 -0.41 -3.48 -6.03
CA GLY A 247 0.42 -3.22 -7.20
C GLY A 247 -0.36 -2.69 -8.40
N SER A 248 0.15 -2.90 -9.62
CA SER A 248 -0.54 -2.38 -10.81
C SER A 248 -1.91 -3.02 -11.04
N THR A 249 -2.85 -2.26 -11.60
CA THR A 249 -4.17 -2.78 -12.00
C THR A 249 -4.07 -3.99 -12.94
N ARG A 250 -3.08 -4.00 -13.84
CA ARG A 250 -2.81 -5.16 -14.73
C ARG A 250 -2.53 -6.43 -13.92
N MET A 251 -1.64 -6.34 -12.93
CA MET A 251 -1.31 -7.46 -12.04
C MET A 251 -2.55 -7.88 -11.23
N GLY A 252 -3.25 -6.91 -10.64
CA GLY A 252 -4.44 -7.17 -9.83
C GLY A 252 -5.55 -7.90 -10.58
N LYS A 253 -5.82 -7.54 -11.85
CA LYS A 253 -6.81 -8.24 -12.70
C LYS A 253 -6.45 -9.72 -12.90
N ILE A 254 -5.18 -10.04 -13.10
CA ILE A 254 -4.69 -11.44 -13.25
C ILE A 254 -4.86 -12.20 -11.94
N VAL A 255 -4.45 -11.59 -10.81
CA VAL A 255 -4.59 -12.20 -9.49
C VAL A 255 -6.05 -12.44 -9.14
N ALA A 256 -6.92 -11.46 -9.36
CA ALA A 256 -8.36 -11.56 -9.11
C ALA A 256 -8.99 -12.73 -9.85
N GLN A 257 -8.70 -12.89 -11.14
CA GLN A 257 -9.20 -14.00 -11.96
C GLN A 257 -8.74 -15.35 -11.43
N LYS A 258 -7.45 -15.50 -11.09
CA LYS A 258 -6.90 -16.76 -10.56
C LYS A 258 -7.49 -17.11 -9.20
N VAL A 259 -7.55 -16.15 -8.28
CA VAL A 259 -8.11 -16.36 -6.92
C VAL A 259 -9.61 -16.67 -6.98
N ALA A 260 -10.38 -15.94 -7.79
CA ALA A 260 -11.80 -16.21 -7.98
C ALA A 260 -12.05 -17.58 -8.63
N GLY A 261 -11.19 -18.02 -9.57
CA GLY A 261 -11.27 -19.33 -10.20
C GLY A 261 -11.20 -20.51 -9.22
N ARG A 262 -10.61 -20.29 -8.02
CA ARG A 262 -10.57 -21.25 -6.91
C ARG A 262 -11.45 -20.86 -5.72
N LEU A 263 -12.37 -19.90 -5.89
CA LEU A 263 -13.27 -19.38 -4.87
C LEU A 263 -12.55 -18.83 -3.61
N GLY A 264 -11.32 -18.35 -3.77
CA GLY A 264 -10.61 -17.62 -2.73
C GLY A 264 -11.09 -16.18 -2.60
N ARG A 265 -10.72 -15.52 -1.50
CA ARG A 265 -10.94 -14.08 -1.30
C ARG A 265 -9.73 -13.30 -1.77
N SER A 266 -9.95 -12.18 -2.47
CA SER A 266 -8.91 -11.21 -2.80
C SER A 266 -9.15 -9.89 -2.08
N LEU A 267 -8.09 -9.31 -1.52
CA LEU A 267 -8.04 -7.90 -1.13
C LEU A 267 -7.13 -7.23 -2.17
N LEU A 268 -7.67 -6.30 -2.95
CA LEU A 268 -6.96 -5.68 -4.07
C LEU A 268 -6.78 -4.19 -3.82
N GLU A 269 -5.52 -3.77 -3.72
CA GLU A 269 -5.10 -2.36 -3.60
C GLU A 269 -4.27 -1.98 -4.82
N LEU A 270 -4.94 -1.46 -5.85
CA LEU A 270 -4.36 -1.30 -7.18
C LEU A 270 -4.04 0.16 -7.53
N GLY A 271 -3.86 0.45 -8.82
CA GLY A 271 -3.43 1.76 -9.31
C GLY A 271 -4.40 2.90 -8.98
N GLY A 272 -3.86 4.12 -8.96
CA GLY A 272 -4.59 5.35 -8.70
C GLY A 272 -4.31 6.40 -9.77
N ASN A 273 -5.36 7.08 -10.25
CA ASN A 273 -5.23 8.25 -11.14
C ASN A 273 -5.87 9.48 -10.48
N ASN A 274 -5.32 9.81 -9.32
CA ASN A 274 -5.91 10.70 -8.33
C ASN A 274 -5.91 12.14 -8.83
N ALA A 275 -6.99 12.87 -8.53
CA ALA A 275 -7.07 14.29 -8.85
C ALA A 275 -7.41 15.17 -7.66
N ILE A 276 -6.94 16.41 -7.74
CA ILE A 276 -7.40 17.52 -6.91
C ILE A 276 -8.26 18.45 -7.78
N ILE A 277 -9.45 18.80 -7.32
CA ILE A 277 -10.31 19.83 -7.91
C ILE A 277 -10.01 21.17 -7.20
N VAL A 278 -9.84 22.25 -7.96
CA VAL A 278 -9.58 23.59 -7.43
C VAL A 278 -10.70 24.52 -7.88
N THR A 279 -11.53 24.96 -6.92
CA THR A 279 -12.69 25.82 -7.18
C THR A 279 -12.34 27.31 -7.10
N PRO A 280 -13.25 28.23 -7.50
CA PRO A 280 -13.02 29.67 -7.37
C PRO A 280 -12.72 30.14 -5.94
N ASP A 281 -13.27 29.47 -4.93
CA ASP A 281 -13.16 29.82 -3.51
C ASP A 281 -11.97 29.13 -2.80
N ALA A 282 -11.11 28.43 -3.55
CA ALA A 282 -9.97 27.71 -3.01
C ALA A 282 -8.93 28.65 -2.37
N ASP A 283 -8.38 28.25 -1.23
CA ASP A 283 -7.15 28.87 -0.70
C ASP A 283 -5.97 28.49 -1.62
N LEU A 284 -5.48 29.47 -2.38
CA LEU A 284 -4.41 29.25 -3.34
C LEU A 284 -3.12 28.76 -2.67
N LYS A 285 -2.75 29.28 -1.49
CA LYS A 285 -1.51 28.89 -0.83
C LYS A 285 -1.57 27.42 -0.39
N MET A 286 -2.66 27.02 0.24
CA MET A 286 -2.88 25.65 0.68
C MET A 286 -2.96 24.69 -0.52
N THR A 287 -3.67 25.10 -1.57
CA THR A 287 -3.81 24.34 -2.82
C THR A 287 -2.44 24.02 -3.43
N ILE A 288 -1.56 25.02 -3.55
CA ILE A 288 -0.24 24.83 -4.16
C ILE A 288 0.64 23.91 -3.32
N ILE A 289 0.61 24.03 -1.99
CA ILE A 289 1.36 23.13 -1.09
C ILE A 289 0.87 21.69 -1.28
N GLY A 290 -0.45 21.47 -1.21
CA GLY A 290 -1.04 20.14 -1.36
C GLY A 290 -0.78 19.52 -2.74
N ALA A 291 -0.90 20.31 -3.81
CA ALA A 291 -0.65 19.87 -5.18
C ALA A 291 0.82 19.53 -5.44
N VAL A 292 1.76 20.38 -4.98
CA VAL A 292 3.20 20.12 -5.13
C VAL A 292 3.58 18.87 -4.37
N PHE A 293 3.27 18.79 -3.07
CA PHE A 293 3.61 17.63 -2.24
C PHE A 293 3.00 16.33 -2.78
N GLY A 294 1.72 16.34 -3.18
CA GLY A 294 1.06 15.16 -3.72
C GLY A 294 1.62 14.69 -5.07
N ALA A 295 2.08 15.61 -5.91
CA ALA A 295 2.62 15.29 -7.24
C ALA A 295 4.09 14.83 -7.20
N VAL A 296 4.94 15.48 -6.39
CA VAL A 296 6.39 15.24 -6.40
C VAL A 296 6.89 14.39 -5.24
N GLY A 297 6.10 14.25 -4.16
CA GLY A 297 6.42 13.37 -3.04
C GLY A 297 6.66 11.95 -3.53
N THR A 298 7.67 11.28 -2.98
CA THR A 298 8.13 9.95 -3.44
C THR A 298 8.43 9.91 -4.95
N ALA A 299 8.82 11.03 -5.57
CA ALA A 299 8.98 11.17 -7.02
C ALA A 299 7.74 10.71 -7.83
N GLY A 300 6.53 10.96 -7.33
CA GLY A 300 5.28 10.60 -8.00
C GLY A 300 4.94 9.10 -7.97
N GLN A 301 5.66 8.33 -7.15
CA GLN A 301 5.52 6.87 -7.03
C GLN A 301 4.66 6.45 -5.83
N ARG A 302 3.68 7.26 -5.43
CA ARG A 302 2.62 6.80 -4.52
C ARG A 302 1.44 6.32 -5.34
N CYS A 303 0.72 5.32 -4.84
CA CYS A 303 -0.61 5.00 -5.38
C CYS A 303 -1.55 6.22 -5.25
N THR A 304 -1.37 7.03 -4.20
CA THR A 304 -2.11 8.27 -3.90
C THR A 304 -1.49 9.55 -4.49
N SER A 305 -0.48 9.47 -5.35
CA SER A 305 0.13 10.67 -5.95
C SER A 305 -0.90 11.46 -6.75
N THR A 306 -0.88 12.79 -6.64
CA THR A 306 -1.72 13.67 -7.45
C THR A 306 -1.22 13.63 -8.88
N ARG A 307 -2.03 13.09 -9.81
CA ARG A 307 -1.68 13.01 -11.23
C ARG A 307 -2.43 14.03 -12.06
N ARG A 308 -3.64 14.39 -11.65
CA ARG A 308 -4.51 15.36 -12.33
C ARG A 308 -4.85 16.52 -11.39
N LEU A 309 -4.80 17.74 -11.90
CA LEU A 309 -5.25 18.94 -11.20
C LEU A 309 -6.32 19.60 -12.07
N ILE A 310 -7.57 19.50 -11.63
CA ILE A 310 -8.75 20.00 -12.35
C ILE A 310 -9.08 21.39 -11.80
N ILE A 311 -8.79 22.43 -12.57
CA ILE A 311 -8.77 23.82 -12.10
C ILE A 311 -9.85 24.63 -12.80
N HIS A 312 -10.63 25.38 -12.01
CA HIS A 312 -11.63 26.28 -12.56
C HIS A 312 -10.97 27.36 -13.42
N GLU A 313 -11.56 27.70 -14.55
CA GLU A 313 -11.01 28.65 -15.52
C GLU A 313 -10.59 30.00 -14.90
N SER A 314 -11.32 30.49 -13.90
CA SER A 314 -11.03 31.75 -13.19
C SER A 314 -9.77 31.70 -12.31
N MET A 315 -9.30 30.50 -11.95
CA MET A 315 -8.13 30.25 -11.11
C MET A 315 -6.94 29.68 -11.89
N TYR A 316 -7.20 29.20 -13.12
CA TYR A 316 -6.28 28.40 -13.91
C TYR A 316 -4.88 29.03 -14.04
N ASP A 317 -4.78 30.27 -14.53
CA ASP A 317 -3.49 30.91 -14.76
C ASP A 317 -2.74 31.24 -13.45
N LYS A 318 -3.47 31.59 -12.39
CA LYS A 318 -2.87 31.85 -11.06
C LYS A 318 -2.26 30.57 -10.48
N VAL A 319 -2.99 29.46 -10.55
CA VAL A 319 -2.53 28.15 -10.06
C VAL A 319 -1.35 27.66 -10.89
N LYS A 320 -1.45 27.71 -12.22
CA LYS A 320 -0.36 27.34 -13.13
C LYS A 320 0.92 28.10 -12.83
N GLN A 321 0.86 29.43 -12.74
CA GLN A 321 2.04 30.26 -12.51
C GLN A 321 2.67 29.99 -11.14
N ALA A 322 1.84 29.77 -10.10
CA ALA A 322 2.31 29.44 -8.77
C ALA A 322 2.99 28.04 -8.74
N LEU A 323 2.43 27.05 -9.43
CA LEU A 323 3.04 25.72 -9.56
C LEU A 323 4.39 25.76 -10.27
N VAL A 324 4.47 26.43 -11.43
CA VAL A 324 5.74 26.59 -12.17
C VAL A 324 6.80 27.26 -11.29
N THR A 325 6.40 28.25 -10.49
CA THR A 325 7.31 28.92 -9.56
C THR A 325 7.77 27.99 -8.43
N ALA A 326 6.86 27.20 -7.86
CA ALA A 326 7.19 26.24 -6.81
C ALA A 326 8.10 25.10 -7.31
N TYR A 327 7.87 24.60 -8.53
CA TYR A 327 8.68 23.53 -9.12
C TYR A 327 10.14 23.93 -9.33
N LYS A 328 10.42 25.22 -9.59
CA LYS A 328 11.80 25.76 -9.68
C LYS A 328 12.57 25.72 -8.36
N GLN A 329 11.89 25.53 -7.24
CA GLN A 329 12.48 25.50 -5.89
C GLN A 329 12.74 24.05 -5.41
N LEU A 330 12.38 23.05 -6.21
CA LEU A 330 12.60 21.65 -5.86
C LEU A 330 14.09 21.33 -5.88
N ARG A 331 14.58 20.75 -4.78
CA ARG A 331 15.94 20.22 -4.68
C ARG A 331 15.85 18.72 -4.91
N ILE A 332 16.55 18.24 -5.92
CA ILE A 332 16.55 16.84 -6.35
C ILE A 332 17.93 16.28 -6.05
N GLY A 333 18.00 15.10 -5.43
CA GLY A 333 19.28 14.49 -5.10
C GLY A 333 19.16 13.27 -4.20
N ASN A 334 20.27 12.88 -3.56
CA ASN A 334 20.29 11.74 -2.65
C ASN A 334 19.19 11.87 -1.59
N PRO A 335 18.26 10.90 -1.49
CA PRO A 335 17.12 10.99 -0.57
C PRO A 335 17.50 10.96 0.91
N LEU A 336 18.74 10.54 1.23
CA LEU A 336 19.27 10.50 2.59
C LEU A 336 19.78 11.86 3.08
N ASP A 337 19.93 12.84 2.16
CA ASP A 337 20.14 14.23 2.53
C ASP A 337 18.77 14.91 2.71
N GLU A 338 18.47 15.26 3.95
CA GLU A 338 17.21 15.89 4.37
C GLU A 338 16.92 17.23 3.67
N ASN A 339 17.93 17.83 3.04
CA ASN A 339 17.73 19.04 2.25
C ASN A 339 17.05 18.77 0.92
N ASN A 340 17.08 17.53 0.39
CA ASN A 340 16.45 17.21 -0.89
C ASN A 340 14.95 16.94 -0.72
N HIS A 341 14.16 17.46 -1.65
CA HIS A 341 12.71 17.27 -1.68
C HIS A 341 12.33 16.01 -2.46
N VAL A 342 13.10 15.66 -3.50
CA VAL A 342 12.76 14.59 -4.46
C VAL A 342 13.98 13.69 -4.66
N GLY A 343 13.77 12.38 -4.47
CA GLY A 343 14.75 11.33 -4.76
C GLY A 343 14.63 10.78 -6.20
N PRO A 344 15.31 9.67 -6.51
CA PRO A 344 15.19 9.01 -7.80
C PRO A 344 13.85 8.26 -7.94
N ILE A 345 13.49 7.93 -9.18
CA ILE A 345 12.50 6.89 -9.45
C ILE A 345 13.14 5.48 -9.37
N ILE A 346 12.34 4.43 -9.20
CA ILE A 346 12.85 3.13 -8.72
C ILE A 346 13.89 2.45 -9.64
N ASP A 347 13.80 2.65 -10.96
CA ASP A 347 14.71 2.04 -11.93
C ASP A 347 14.64 2.69 -13.32
N LYS A 348 15.54 2.23 -14.21
CA LYS A 348 15.65 2.71 -15.60
C LYS A 348 14.43 2.36 -16.45
N GLU A 349 13.67 1.32 -16.12
CA GLU A 349 12.42 1.00 -16.82
C GLU A 349 11.35 2.05 -16.50
N SER A 350 11.25 2.45 -15.24
CA SER A 350 10.39 3.57 -14.82
C SER A 350 10.81 4.88 -15.47
N VAL A 351 12.12 5.11 -15.67
CA VAL A 351 12.64 6.28 -16.42
C VAL A 351 12.20 6.25 -17.88
N ALA A 352 12.34 5.10 -18.54
CA ALA A 352 11.91 4.94 -19.93
C ALA A 352 10.39 5.17 -20.07
N ASN A 353 9.59 4.62 -19.16
CA ASN A 353 8.14 4.85 -19.13
C ASN A 353 7.80 6.34 -18.89
N TYR A 354 8.54 7.02 -18.03
CA TYR A 354 8.37 8.45 -17.79
C TYR A 354 8.63 9.27 -19.07
N LEU A 355 9.74 9.01 -19.78
CA LEU A 355 10.07 9.70 -21.03
C LEU A 355 9.04 9.43 -22.14
N ASP A 356 8.65 8.16 -22.32
CA ASP A 356 7.62 7.76 -23.29
C ASP A 356 6.27 8.47 -23.00
N THR A 357 5.92 8.64 -21.73
CA THR A 357 4.72 9.41 -21.34
C THR A 357 4.84 10.89 -21.73
N LEU A 358 5.99 11.54 -21.53
CA LEU A 358 6.18 12.94 -21.94
C LEU A 358 6.07 13.12 -23.46
N GLU A 359 6.65 12.20 -24.24
CA GLU A 359 6.54 12.22 -25.70
C GLU A 359 5.08 12.07 -26.15
N LYS A 360 4.33 11.14 -25.53
CA LYS A 360 2.91 10.90 -25.82
C LYS A 360 2.02 12.08 -25.44
N VAL A 361 2.32 12.76 -24.34
CA VAL A 361 1.62 14.00 -23.95
C VAL A 361 1.70 15.03 -25.08
N VAL A 362 2.90 15.26 -25.63
CA VAL A 362 3.07 16.20 -26.75
C VAL A 362 2.39 15.70 -28.02
N ALA A 363 2.50 14.39 -28.30
CA ALA A 363 1.88 13.79 -29.49
C ALA A 363 0.34 13.83 -29.48
N GLU A 364 -0.28 13.78 -28.30
CA GLU A 364 -1.73 13.92 -28.13
C GLU A 364 -2.19 15.40 -28.08
N GLY A 365 -1.26 16.37 -28.19
CA GLY A 365 -1.56 17.80 -28.25
C GLY A 365 -1.42 18.55 -26.91
N GLY A 366 -0.87 17.90 -25.89
CA GLY A 366 -0.56 18.52 -24.60
C GLY A 366 0.63 19.48 -24.68
N ASN A 367 0.66 20.47 -23.77
CA ASN A 367 1.71 21.48 -23.67
C ASN A 367 2.51 21.31 -22.36
N LEU A 368 3.80 21.00 -22.45
CA LEU A 368 4.69 20.90 -21.30
C LEU A 368 5.08 22.30 -20.79
N VAL A 369 4.51 22.73 -19.66
CA VAL A 369 4.85 24.01 -19.00
C VAL A 369 6.01 23.87 -18.02
N VAL A 370 6.27 22.64 -17.57
CA VAL A 370 7.56 22.22 -17.00
C VAL A 370 7.97 20.96 -17.76
N HIS A 371 9.03 21.05 -18.55
CA HIS A 371 9.41 20.03 -19.53
C HIS A 371 9.74 18.67 -18.94
N GLY A 372 10.25 18.63 -17.70
CA GLY A 372 10.79 17.38 -17.15
C GLY A 372 12.09 16.97 -17.86
N GLY A 373 12.40 15.67 -17.82
CA GLY A 373 13.59 15.07 -18.42
C GLY A 373 14.43 14.29 -17.42
N ILE A 374 15.45 13.59 -17.92
CA ILE A 374 16.45 12.90 -17.08
C ILE A 374 17.46 13.92 -16.58
N LEU A 375 17.90 13.77 -15.33
CA LEU A 375 19.04 14.49 -14.78
C LEU A 375 20.33 13.68 -14.98
N GLU A 376 21.37 14.37 -15.44
CA GLU A 376 22.70 13.80 -15.68
C GLU A 376 23.76 14.57 -14.85
N GLY A 377 24.91 13.93 -14.63
CA GLY A 377 26.04 14.51 -13.89
C GLY A 377 26.21 13.98 -12.47
N ASP A 378 27.07 14.65 -11.71
CA ASP A 378 27.47 14.24 -10.36
C ASP A 378 26.25 14.09 -9.43
N GLY A 379 26.14 12.93 -8.78
CA GLY A 379 25.03 12.56 -7.90
C GLY A 379 23.80 11.97 -8.61
N CYS A 380 23.82 11.82 -9.93
CA CYS A 380 22.75 11.23 -10.75
C CYS A 380 23.21 9.97 -11.52
N GLU A 381 24.29 9.31 -11.08
CA GLU A 381 24.98 8.24 -11.81
C GLU A 381 24.13 6.96 -11.98
N SER A 382 23.08 6.79 -11.17
CA SER A 382 22.14 5.68 -11.32
C SER A 382 21.37 5.73 -12.64
N GLY A 383 21.23 6.93 -13.23
CA GLY A 383 20.33 7.19 -14.36
C GLY A 383 18.85 7.15 -13.97
N CYS A 384 18.53 7.20 -12.68
CA CYS A 384 17.17 7.11 -12.16
C CYS A 384 16.62 8.45 -11.65
N TYR A 385 17.34 9.55 -11.84
CA TYR A 385 16.89 10.88 -11.44
C TYR A 385 16.20 11.58 -12.59
N VAL A 386 14.98 12.07 -12.33
CA VAL A 386 14.17 12.80 -13.32
C VAL A 386 13.69 14.12 -12.74
N GLN A 387 13.56 15.13 -13.59
CA GLN A 387 12.93 16.39 -13.23
C GLN A 387 11.39 16.21 -13.25
N PRO A 388 10.65 16.62 -12.19
CA PRO A 388 9.19 16.60 -12.23
C PRO A 388 8.63 17.43 -13.39
N ALA A 389 7.58 16.94 -14.05
CA ALA A 389 6.96 17.56 -15.21
C ALA A 389 5.55 18.08 -14.91
N ILE A 390 5.15 19.14 -15.61
CA ILE A 390 3.78 19.67 -15.60
C ILE A 390 3.34 19.86 -17.04
N ALA A 391 2.17 19.31 -17.38
CA ALA A 391 1.58 19.40 -18.70
C ALA A 391 0.17 19.98 -18.65
N GLU A 392 -0.13 20.96 -19.50
CA GLU A 392 -1.51 21.34 -19.81
C GLU A 392 -2.07 20.34 -20.82
N VAL A 393 -3.22 19.74 -20.51
CA VAL A 393 -3.80 18.64 -21.30
C VAL A 393 -5.32 18.71 -21.31
N GLU A 394 -5.94 17.99 -22.24
CA GLU A 394 -7.37 17.72 -22.18
C GLU A 394 -7.65 16.39 -21.47
N ASN A 395 -8.71 16.33 -20.66
CA ASN A 395 -9.01 15.15 -19.85
C ASN A 395 -9.22 13.89 -20.72
N HIS A 396 -9.75 14.03 -21.93
CA HIS A 396 -10.07 12.89 -22.79
C HIS A 396 -8.84 12.22 -23.44
N PHE A 397 -7.65 12.81 -23.31
CA PHE A 397 -6.40 12.23 -23.81
C PHE A 397 -6.14 10.87 -23.16
N ALA A 398 -5.77 9.88 -23.98
CA ALA A 398 -5.57 8.51 -23.52
C ALA A 398 -4.44 8.43 -22.48
N ILE A 399 -3.40 9.25 -22.64
CA ILE A 399 -2.28 9.33 -21.69
C ILE A 399 -2.70 9.90 -20.32
N VAL A 400 -3.75 10.73 -20.27
CA VAL A 400 -4.30 11.30 -19.03
C VAL A 400 -5.18 10.28 -18.31
N GLN A 401 -5.86 9.41 -19.05
CA GLN A 401 -6.70 8.34 -18.50
C GLN A 401 -5.87 7.18 -17.91
N LYS A 402 -4.62 7.03 -18.36
CA LYS A 402 -3.71 5.97 -17.92
C LYS A 402 -2.81 6.43 -16.77
N GLU A 403 -2.71 5.61 -15.73
CA GLU A 403 -1.69 5.81 -14.68
C GLU A 403 -0.27 5.64 -15.28
N THR A 404 0.55 6.68 -15.11
CA THR A 404 2.01 6.60 -15.23
C THR A 404 2.60 6.84 -13.84
N PHE A 405 3.42 5.89 -13.37
CA PHE A 405 3.94 5.88 -12.01
C PHE A 405 5.22 6.72 -11.87
N ALA A 406 5.10 8.01 -12.17
CA ALA A 406 6.22 8.96 -12.26
C ALA A 406 5.75 10.39 -11.92
N PRO A 407 6.66 11.38 -11.70
CA PRO A 407 6.29 12.71 -11.23
C PRO A 407 5.83 13.61 -12.39
N ILE A 408 4.63 13.31 -12.92
CA ILE A 408 3.98 14.05 -14.00
C ILE A 408 2.64 14.56 -13.49
N LEU A 409 2.44 15.89 -13.52
CA LEU A 409 1.19 16.53 -13.13
C LEU A 409 0.46 17.10 -14.35
N TYR A 410 -0.76 16.62 -14.59
CA TYR A 410 -1.65 17.10 -15.64
C TYR A 410 -2.53 18.25 -15.13
N LEU A 411 -2.47 19.41 -15.79
CA LEU A 411 -3.37 20.54 -15.57
C LEU A 411 -4.54 20.44 -16.54
N ILE A 412 -5.74 20.37 -16.00
CA ILE A 412 -7.00 20.25 -16.75
C ILE A 412 -7.87 21.43 -16.38
N LYS A 413 -8.35 22.17 -17.37
CA LYS A 413 -9.26 23.30 -17.16
C LYS A 413 -10.71 22.79 -17.13
N TYR A 414 -11.52 23.33 -16.22
CA TYR A 414 -12.97 23.21 -16.27
C TYR A 414 -13.64 24.58 -16.12
N SER A 415 -14.89 24.66 -16.56
CA SER A 415 -15.73 25.86 -16.47
C SER A 415 -17.11 25.42 -15.98
N GLY A 416 -17.91 26.36 -15.45
CA GLY A 416 -19.24 26.04 -14.93
C GLY A 416 -19.21 25.61 -13.47
N ASP A 417 -20.08 24.67 -13.12
CA ASP A 417 -20.30 24.29 -11.72
C ASP A 417 -19.33 23.19 -11.28
N VAL A 418 -19.17 23.01 -9.97
CA VAL A 418 -18.31 21.95 -9.40
C VAL A 418 -18.70 20.54 -9.88
N THR A 419 -19.95 20.32 -10.29
CA THR A 419 -20.43 19.06 -10.87
C THR A 419 -19.70 18.70 -12.15
N ASP A 420 -19.29 19.69 -12.96
CA ASP A 420 -18.54 19.46 -14.19
C ASP A 420 -17.12 18.97 -13.87
N ALA A 421 -16.49 19.53 -12.83
CA ALA A 421 -15.20 19.05 -12.33
C ALA A 421 -15.27 17.64 -11.74
N ILE A 422 -16.35 17.33 -11.00
CA ILE A 422 -16.60 16.00 -10.45
C ILE A 422 -16.77 14.97 -11.58
N ALA A 423 -17.47 15.32 -12.66
CA ALA A 423 -17.59 14.44 -13.83
C ALA A 423 -16.21 14.13 -14.46
N LEU A 424 -15.34 15.14 -14.60
CA LEU A 424 -13.96 14.94 -15.07
C LEU A 424 -13.16 14.05 -14.09
N GLN A 425 -13.29 14.26 -12.79
CA GLN A 425 -12.64 13.45 -11.77
C GLN A 425 -13.03 11.96 -11.89
N ASN A 426 -14.34 11.69 -11.95
CA ASN A 426 -14.91 10.34 -11.96
C ASN A 426 -14.71 9.61 -13.30
N SER A 427 -14.38 10.32 -14.39
CA SER A 427 -14.26 9.76 -15.75
C SER A 427 -13.16 8.71 -15.94
N VAL A 428 -12.17 8.65 -15.06
CA VAL A 428 -11.08 7.66 -15.13
C VAL A 428 -11.49 6.31 -14.55
N ALA A 429 -10.84 5.25 -15.01
CA ALA A 429 -11.13 3.89 -14.58
C ALA A 429 -10.73 3.60 -13.11
N GLN A 430 -9.73 4.32 -12.58
CA GLN A 430 -9.25 4.19 -11.21
C GLN A 430 -10.12 4.99 -10.22
N GLY A 431 -10.17 4.56 -8.97
CA GLY A 431 -11.03 5.17 -7.93
C GLY A 431 -10.40 5.17 -6.54
N LEU A 432 -9.11 5.44 -6.44
CA LEU A 432 -8.40 5.42 -5.15
C LEU A 432 -8.69 6.67 -4.31
N SER A 433 -8.11 7.81 -4.70
CA SER A 433 -8.19 9.04 -3.93
C SER A 433 -8.57 10.25 -4.78
N SER A 434 -9.33 11.15 -4.19
CA SER A 434 -9.77 12.40 -4.75
C SER A 434 -9.70 13.51 -3.71
N ALA A 435 -9.52 14.76 -4.14
CA ALA A 435 -9.66 15.90 -3.25
C ALA A 435 -10.32 17.09 -3.94
N ILE A 436 -10.90 17.98 -3.13
CA ILE A 436 -11.38 19.30 -3.53
C ILE A 436 -10.77 20.37 -2.62
N MET A 437 -10.29 21.46 -3.23
CA MET A 437 -9.84 22.67 -2.54
C MET A 437 -10.93 23.72 -2.70
N THR A 438 -11.66 24.03 -1.63
CA THR A 438 -12.78 24.99 -1.62
C THR A 438 -13.08 25.49 -0.20
N ASN A 439 -13.44 26.77 -0.06
CA ASN A 439 -14.03 27.31 1.17
C ASN A 439 -15.57 27.34 1.13
N ASN A 440 -16.17 26.84 0.05
CA ASN A 440 -17.61 26.78 -0.11
C ASN A 440 -18.17 25.48 0.51
N LEU A 441 -18.94 25.61 1.58
CA LEU A 441 -19.53 24.48 2.29
C LEU A 441 -20.41 23.60 1.39
N ARG A 442 -21.16 24.19 0.45
CA ARG A 442 -22.05 23.43 -0.43
C ARG A 442 -21.27 22.60 -1.43
N GLU A 443 -20.17 23.12 -1.96
CA GLU A 443 -19.28 22.38 -2.85
C GLU A 443 -18.59 21.23 -2.12
N ALA A 444 -18.11 21.47 -0.90
CA ALA A 444 -17.48 20.44 -0.07
C ALA A 444 -18.45 19.29 0.24
N GLU A 445 -19.67 19.59 0.71
CA GLU A 445 -20.67 18.58 1.01
C GLU A 445 -21.15 17.85 -0.26
N LEU A 446 -21.32 18.56 -1.37
CA LEU A 446 -21.68 17.94 -2.64
C LEU A 446 -20.60 16.95 -3.10
N PHE A 447 -19.32 17.33 -2.98
CA PHE A 447 -18.18 16.47 -3.33
C PHE A 447 -18.12 15.18 -2.50
N LEU A 448 -18.54 15.23 -1.23
CA LEU A 448 -18.58 14.06 -0.32
C LEU A 448 -19.91 13.28 -0.38
N SER A 449 -20.91 13.81 -1.09
CA SER A 449 -22.24 13.19 -1.19
C SER A 449 -22.27 11.99 -2.16
N ALA A 450 -23.39 11.29 -2.19
CA ALA A 450 -23.64 10.21 -3.16
C ALA A 450 -23.61 10.66 -4.64
N SER A 451 -23.68 11.97 -4.92
CA SER A 451 -23.54 12.53 -6.27
C SER A 451 -22.13 13.11 -6.53
N GLY A 452 -21.22 12.94 -5.59
CA GLY A 452 -19.88 13.52 -5.60
C GLY A 452 -18.80 12.59 -6.14
N SER A 453 -17.64 12.59 -5.48
CA SER A 453 -16.51 11.72 -5.80
C SER A 453 -16.88 10.24 -5.73
N ASP A 454 -16.41 9.45 -6.69
CA ASP A 454 -16.57 7.99 -6.73
C ASP A 454 -15.34 7.21 -6.21
N CYS A 455 -14.38 7.91 -5.61
CA CYS A 455 -13.18 7.32 -5.02
C CYS A 455 -13.42 6.77 -3.61
N GLY A 456 -12.58 5.81 -3.18
CA GLY A 456 -12.62 5.27 -1.83
C GLY A 456 -12.12 6.25 -0.75
N ILE A 457 -11.25 7.18 -1.12
CA ILE A 457 -10.80 8.31 -0.30
C ILE A 457 -11.26 9.60 -0.99
N ALA A 458 -12.01 10.43 -0.27
CA ALA A 458 -12.50 11.72 -0.76
C ALA A 458 -12.19 12.82 0.28
N ASN A 459 -11.36 13.77 -0.12
CA ASN A 459 -10.74 14.75 0.78
C ASN A 459 -11.21 16.18 0.49
N VAL A 460 -11.30 17.02 1.53
CA VAL A 460 -11.60 18.46 1.40
C VAL A 460 -10.45 19.26 2.04
N ASN A 461 -9.87 20.20 1.30
CA ASN A 461 -8.78 21.07 1.74
C ASN A 461 -7.51 20.34 2.23
N ILE A 462 -7.30 19.11 1.74
CA ILE A 462 -6.08 18.32 1.90
C ILE A 462 -5.80 17.58 0.59
N GLY A 463 -4.53 17.29 0.28
CA GLY A 463 -4.15 16.59 -0.95
C GLY A 463 -4.64 15.13 -0.98
N THR A 464 -4.41 14.44 -2.10
CA THR A 464 -4.85 13.05 -2.31
C THR A 464 -4.09 12.03 -1.46
N SER A 465 -2.93 12.37 -0.92
CA SER A 465 -2.18 11.52 0.01
C SER A 465 -2.61 11.66 1.48
N GLY A 466 -3.62 12.49 1.79
CA GLY A 466 -4.14 12.62 3.14
C GLY A 466 -4.94 11.37 3.54
N ALA A 467 -4.29 10.44 4.23
CA ALA A 467 -4.89 9.26 4.83
C ALA A 467 -4.13 8.90 6.12
N GLU A 468 -4.78 8.20 7.03
CA GLU A 468 -4.22 7.84 8.34
C GLU A 468 -4.77 6.49 8.83
N ILE A 469 -4.07 5.88 9.79
CA ILE A 469 -4.32 4.51 10.27
C ILE A 469 -5.77 4.25 10.71
N GLY A 470 -6.44 5.25 11.30
CA GLY A 470 -7.80 5.08 11.83
C GLY A 470 -8.88 4.87 10.75
N GLY A 471 -8.63 5.31 9.51
CA GLY A 471 -9.54 5.14 8.38
C GLY A 471 -9.29 3.83 7.61
N ALA A 472 -10.33 3.31 6.95
CA ALA A 472 -10.16 2.24 5.99
C ALA A 472 -9.50 2.80 4.72
N PHE A 473 -8.25 2.42 4.46
CA PHE A 473 -7.52 2.82 3.26
C PHE A 473 -7.91 1.91 2.09
N GLY A 474 -8.24 2.49 0.94
CA GLY A 474 -8.38 1.74 -0.31
C GLY A 474 -9.31 2.43 -1.29
N GLY A 475 -9.55 1.81 -2.45
CA GLY A 475 -10.24 2.44 -3.57
C GLY A 475 -11.32 1.60 -4.23
N GLU A 476 -12.09 2.26 -5.08
CA GLU A 476 -13.18 1.69 -5.88
C GLU A 476 -12.76 1.46 -7.34
N LYS A 477 -13.70 0.99 -8.17
CA LYS A 477 -13.51 0.78 -9.62
C LYS A 477 -12.28 -0.10 -9.90
N GLU A 478 -11.40 0.28 -10.83
CA GLU A 478 -10.19 -0.50 -11.15
C GLU A 478 -9.10 -0.46 -10.07
N THR A 479 -9.29 0.29 -8.98
CA THR A 479 -8.43 0.20 -7.80
C THR A 479 -8.70 -1.08 -7.00
N GLY A 480 -9.88 -1.71 -7.15
CA GLY A 480 -10.09 -3.11 -6.78
C GLY A 480 -11.04 -3.38 -5.62
N GLY A 481 -11.47 -2.37 -4.86
CA GLY A 481 -12.46 -2.52 -3.77
C GLY A 481 -11.91 -3.06 -2.45
N GLY A 482 -10.60 -3.33 -2.36
CA GLY A 482 -9.94 -3.68 -1.10
C GLY A 482 -10.04 -2.57 -0.06
N ARG A 483 -9.86 -2.94 1.21
CA ARG A 483 -9.64 -1.98 2.30
C ARG A 483 -8.62 -2.52 3.31
N GLU A 484 -7.73 -1.65 3.76
CA GLU A 484 -6.66 -1.94 4.72
C GLU A 484 -6.73 -1.00 5.93
N SER A 485 -5.97 -1.34 6.98
CA SER A 485 -5.80 -0.53 8.20
C SER A 485 -7.05 -0.39 9.08
N GLY A 486 -7.73 0.75 9.05
CA GLY A 486 -8.69 1.17 10.07
C GLY A 486 -10.13 0.69 9.87
N SER A 487 -11.05 1.32 10.60
CA SER A 487 -12.47 0.97 10.61
C SER A 487 -12.69 -0.54 10.90
N ASP A 488 -13.49 -1.23 10.08
CA ASP A 488 -13.77 -2.65 10.14
C ASP A 488 -13.07 -3.47 9.05
N ALA A 489 -11.96 -2.95 8.49
CA ALA A 489 -11.14 -3.64 7.49
C ALA A 489 -10.69 -5.04 7.96
N TRP A 490 -10.50 -5.23 9.27
CA TRP A 490 -10.18 -6.54 9.88
C TRP A 490 -11.15 -7.66 9.48
N LYS A 491 -12.42 -7.35 9.14
CA LYS A 491 -13.42 -8.35 8.76
C LYS A 491 -13.01 -9.13 7.50
N VAL A 492 -12.21 -8.54 6.59
CA VAL A 492 -11.73 -9.25 5.38
C VAL A 492 -10.73 -10.36 5.72
N TYR A 493 -10.06 -10.29 6.88
CA TYR A 493 -9.14 -11.31 7.37
C TYR A 493 -9.86 -12.44 8.11
N MET A 494 -11.16 -12.30 8.41
CA MET A 494 -11.93 -13.30 9.14
C MET A 494 -13.10 -13.85 8.32
N ARG A 495 -13.66 -14.97 8.75
CA ARG A 495 -14.95 -15.48 8.25
C ARG A 495 -16.07 -15.24 9.26
N ARG A 496 -17.16 -14.62 8.80
CA ARG A 496 -18.37 -14.43 9.59
C ARG A 496 -19.16 -15.73 9.68
N GLN A 497 -19.75 -15.99 10.84
CA GLN A 497 -20.64 -17.12 11.09
C GLN A 497 -21.87 -16.63 11.85
N THR A 498 -23.07 -16.92 11.33
CA THR A 498 -24.34 -16.70 12.02
C THR A 498 -24.72 -17.98 12.75
N ASN A 499 -24.91 -17.88 14.05
CA ASN A 499 -25.21 -19.00 14.94
C ASN A 499 -26.61 -18.84 15.53
N THR A 500 -27.36 -19.92 15.51
CA THR A 500 -28.65 -20.04 16.20
C THR A 500 -28.55 -21.20 17.17
N ILE A 501 -28.76 -20.93 18.45
CA ILE A 501 -28.71 -21.93 19.52
C ILE A 501 -30.13 -22.10 20.03
N ASN A 502 -30.73 -23.26 19.77
CA ASN A 502 -31.90 -23.72 20.49
C ASN A 502 -31.46 -24.16 21.89
N TYR A 503 -31.93 -23.50 22.94
CA TYR A 503 -31.66 -23.88 24.33
C TYR A 503 -32.87 -24.53 25.01
N SER A 504 -33.91 -24.86 24.25
CA SER A 504 -35.03 -25.67 24.74
C SER A 504 -34.77 -27.17 24.57
N THR A 505 -35.64 -27.99 25.15
CA THR A 505 -35.66 -29.45 24.98
C THR A 505 -36.57 -29.91 23.82
N SER A 506 -37.12 -28.97 23.03
CA SER A 506 -37.97 -29.28 21.88
C SER A 506 -37.42 -28.63 20.62
N LEU A 507 -37.68 -29.21 19.45
CA LEU A 507 -37.33 -28.62 18.16
C LEU A 507 -38.61 -28.20 17.43
N PRO A 508 -39.16 -27.01 17.69
CA PRO A 508 -40.27 -26.51 16.89
C PRO A 508 -39.76 -26.30 15.46
N LEU A 509 -40.26 -27.11 14.53
CA LEU A 509 -39.96 -26.96 13.12
C LEU A 509 -40.52 -25.63 12.65
N ALA A 510 -39.72 -24.91 11.85
CA ALA A 510 -40.23 -23.73 11.17
C ALA A 510 -41.42 -24.14 10.28
N GLN A 511 -42.36 -23.21 10.06
CA GLN A 511 -43.52 -23.39 9.16
C GLN A 511 -44.62 -24.34 9.67
N GLY A 512 -44.61 -24.76 10.94
CA GLY A 512 -45.72 -25.52 11.53
C GLY A 512 -45.84 -26.98 11.07
N ILE A 513 -44.82 -27.49 10.37
CA ILE A 513 -44.72 -28.90 10.00
C ILE A 513 -44.46 -29.72 11.27
N LYS A 514 -45.17 -30.85 11.43
CA LYS A 514 -44.92 -31.83 12.50
C LYS A 514 -44.45 -33.12 11.85
N PHE A 515 -43.38 -33.70 12.37
CA PHE A 515 -43.03 -35.09 12.09
C PHE A 515 -43.32 -35.89 13.36
N ASP A 516 -44.21 -36.88 13.24
CA ASP A 516 -44.40 -37.91 14.27
C ASP A 516 -43.27 -38.93 14.08
N LEU A 517 -42.11 -38.64 14.69
CA LEU A 517 -40.96 -39.56 14.72
C LEU A 517 -40.96 -40.22 16.10
N ASP A 518 -41.22 -41.53 16.12
CA ASP A 518 -41.21 -42.40 17.30
C ASP A 518 -39.82 -42.54 17.94
#